data_AF-A0A9W4NWZ8-F1
#
_entry.id   AF-A0A9W4NWZ8-F1
#
_cell.length_a   1.000
_cell.length_b   1.000
_cell.length_c   1.000
_cell.angle_alpha   90.00
_cell.angle_beta   90.00
_cell.angle_gamma   90.00
#
_symmetry.space_group_name_H-M   'P 1'
#
loop_
_entity.id
_entity.type
_entity.pdbx_description
1 polymer ?
#
loop_
_entity_poly.entity_id
_entity_poly.type
_entity_poly.pdbx_seq_one_letter_code
_entity_poly.pdbx_strand_id
1 'polypeptide(L)'
;MAAQQGPNALKTSLPEAYAAMNAQQPPPSYTHPSQEQQDKYLQGRPGATQHHLEIALQHAQQIQTQKDAEDVILNHILDLLDLPSSPSANPATPDIEDTNKFKGALIPFRPSDYDNLILERNYGDLCGYTLCPRKHRKQKPGAGGGFQFKYGPKGSGPGGRGRSVDIVPQDQVEKWCSDACAERALWIRVQLSEEPVWERRGDNTRGTNILLLEEARAKRLLAPAATGTVSAVVDDLNNLMLANPDRSRELAVERGDTSSVNRNGRVPITLQENAGKQRAEAPQMRPDDVTGGSIEGYVPRQDRAVDEDGDIDLFDQI
;
A
#
# COMPACT_ATOMS: atom_id res chain seq x y z
N MET A 1 39.23 30.93 45.96
CA MET A 1 38.70 30.94 44.57
C MET A 1 38.16 29.54 44.32
N ALA A 2 36.84 29.39 44.43
CA ALA A 2 36.16 28.10 44.39
C ALA A 2 35.86 27.68 42.94
N ALA A 3 36.08 26.40 42.66
CA ALA A 3 35.73 25.73 41.42
C ALA A 3 34.20 25.61 41.26
N GLN A 4 33.70 25.84 40.05
CA GLN A 4 32.37 25.40 39.63
C GLN A 4 32.47 24.82 38.21
N GLN A 5 32.51 23.49 38.15
CA GLN A 5 32.24 22.71 36.96
C GLN A 5 30.72 22.69 36.75
N GLY A 6 30.26 23.08 35.56
CA GLY A 6 28.85 23.01 35.16
C GLY A 6 28.42 21.57 34.85
N PRO A 7 27.11 21.27 34.93
CA PRO A 7 26.58 19.91 34.95
C PRO A 7 26.60 19.25 33.56
N ASN A 8 27.16 18.05 33.48
CA ASN A 8 27.00 17.13 32.36
C ASN A 8 25.54 16.69 32.25
N ALA A 9 24.80 17.28 31.32
CA ALA A 9 23.47 16.84 30.97
C ALA A 9 23.56 15.52 30.18
N LEU A 10 23.30 14.40 30.85
CA LEU A 10 23.10 13.10 30.22
C LEU A 10 21.82 13.17 29.36
N LYS A 11 21.97 13.44 28.06
CA LYS A 11 20.93 13.20 27.07
C LYS A 11 21.03 11.75 26.63
N THR A 12 20.32 10.86 27.31
CA THR A 12 20.14 9.48 26.86
C THR A 12 18.83 9.41 26.08
N SER A 13 18.84 9.90 24.84
CA SER A 13 17.76 9.58 23.92
C SER A 13 18.00 8.15 23.39
N LEU A 14 16.99 7.29 23.43
CA LEU A 14 17.06 5.91 22.92
C LEU A 14 17.65 5.81 21.49
N PRO A 15 17.39 6.75 20.56
CA PRO A 15 18.02 6.73 19.24
C PRO A 15 19.54 6.94 19.26
N GLU A 16 20.04 7.71 20.22
CA GLU A 16 21.45 8.10 20.34
C GLU A 16 22.27 6.99 21.01
N ALA A 17 21.66 6.27 21.96
CA ALA A 17 22.19 5.00 22.47
C ALA A 17 22.22 3.92 21.38
N TYR A 18 21.19 3.83 20.54
CA TYR A 18 21.12 2.88 19.43
C TYR A 18 22.14 3.22 18.33
N ALA A 19 22.33 4.50 18.00
CA ALA A 19 23.35 4.97 17.07
C ALA A 19 24.77 4.73 17.59
N ALA A 20 25.02 4.91 18.90
CA ALA A 20 26.31 4.61 19.50
C ALA A 20 26.62 3.10 19.54
N MET A 21 25.62 2.25 19.76
CA MET A 21 25.78 0.79 19.68
C MET A 21 26.06 0.32 18.24
N ASN A 22 25.35 0.87 17.25
CA ASN A 22 25.60 0.54 15.84
C ASN A 22 26.88 1.17 15.29
N ALA A 23 27.39 2.27 15.85
CA ALA A 23 28.68 2.82 15.47
C ALA A 23 29.87 1.99 15.98
N GLN A 24 29.67 1.19 17.04
CA GLN A 24 30.66 0.26 17.57
C GLN A 24 30.65 -1.11 16.87
N GLN A 25 29.58 -1.43 16.14
CA GLN A 25 29.52 -2.60 15.28
C GLN A 25 29.83 -2.17 13.84
N PRO A 26 30.98 -2.55 13.25
CA PRO A 26 31.12 -2.41 11.80
C PRO A 26 29.91 -3.10 11.14
N PRO A 27 29.34 -2.55 10.05
CA PRO A 27 28.29 -3.25 9.31
C PRO A 27 28.80 -4.67 9.06
N PRO A 28 27.96 -5.73 9.16
CA PRO A 28 28.39 -7.06 8.79
C PRO A 28 28.96 -6.90 7.37
N SER A 29 30.28 -7.07 7.27
CA SER A 29 30.94 -7.03 5.99
C SER A 29 30.30 -8.16 5.23
N TYR A 30 29.44 -7.84 4.26
CA TYR A 30 29.04 -8.77 3.23
C TYR A 30 30.31 -9.05 2.41
N THR A 31 31.25 -9.78 3.00
CA THR A 31 32.35 -10.38 2.28
C THR A 31 31.69 -11.37 1.34
N HIS A 32 31.68 -11.02 0.06
CA HIS A 32 31.38 -11.99 -0.98
C HIS A 32 32.21 -13.25 -0.70
N PRO A 33 31.59 -14.44 -0.71
CA PRO A 33 32.30 -15.68 -0.43
C PRO A 33 33.51 -15.77 -1.34
N SER A 34 34.66 -16.19 -0.79
CA SER A 34 35.86 -16.36 -1.60
C SER A 34 35.62 -17.38 -2.71
N GLN A 35 36.39 -17.28 -3.79
CA GLN A 35 36.24 -18.18 -4.94
C GLN A 35 36.33 -19.66 -4.53
N GLU A 36 37.21 -20.00 -3.59
CA GLU A 36 37.31 -21.35 -3.00
C GLU A 36 36.05 -21.77 -2.23
N GLN A 37 35.38 -20.84 -1.52
CA GLN A 37 34.12 -21.11 -0.82
C GLN A 37 32.97 -21.30 -1.80
N GLN A 38 32.95 -20.56 -2.92
CA GLN A 38 32.00 -20.75 -4.00
C GLN A 38 32.20 -22.10 -4.68
N ASP A 39 33.44 -22.47 -5.01
CA ASP A 39 33.78 -23.75 -5.63
C ASP A 39 33.39 -24.92 -4.73
N LYS A 40 33.61 -24.80 -3.40
CA LYS A 40 33.17 -25.80 -2.42
C LYS A 40 31.64 -25.90 -2.29
N TYR A 41 30.91 -24.81 -2.51
CA TYR A 41 29.44 -24.78 -2.56
C TYR A 41 28.87 -25.38 -3.86
N LEU A 42 29.63 -25.31 -4.94
CA LEU A 42 29.30 -25.86 -6.25
C LEU A 42 29.74 -27.34 -6.39
N GLN A 43 30.70 -27.79 -5.58
CA GLN A 43 31.12 -29.19 -5.51
C GLN A 43 29.92 -30.10 -5.15
N GLY A 44 29.60 -31.03 -6.05
CA GLY A 44 28.50 -31.99 -5.87
C GLY A 44 27.13 -31.50 -6.38
N ARG A 45 27.01 -30.25 -6.84
CA ARG A 45 25.80 -29.79 -7.54
C ARG A 45 25.89 -30.16 -9.02
N PRO A 46 24.78 -30.57 -9.67
CA PRO A 46 24.76 -30.74 -11.12
C PRO A 46 25.19 -29.42 -11.77
N GLY A 47 26.12 -29.49 -12.73
CA GLY A 47 26.60 -28.31 -13.47
C GLY A 47 25.44 -27.54 -14.10
N ALA A 48 25.64 -26.25 -14.39
CA ALA A 48 24.62 -25.42 -15.03
C ALA A 48 24.12 -26.09 -16.31
N THR A 49 22.88 -26.61 -16.26
CA THR A 49 22.26 -27.28 -17.40
C THR A 49 21.78 -26.23 -18.40
N GLN A 50 21.56 -26.64 -19.66
CA GLN A 50 20.95 -25.76 -20.66
C GLN A 50 19.59 -25.20 -20.18
N HIS A 51 18.83 -26.00 -19.43
CA HIS A 51 17.58 -25.57 -18.83
C HIS A 51 17.78 -24.44 -17.79
N HIS A 52 18.83 -24.51 -16.97
CA HIS A 52 19.16 -23.42 -16.03
C HIS A 52 19.53 -22.13 -16.78
N LEU A 53 20.22 -22.23 -17.92
CA LEU A 53 20.53 -21.08 -18.77
C LEU A 53 19.25 -20.45 -19.35
N GLU A 54 18.34 -21.26 -19.86
CA GLU A 54 17.06 -20.80 -20.42
C GLU A 54 16.22 -20.05 -19.37
N ILE A 55 16.12 -20.62 -18.16
CA ILE A 55 15.44 -19.98 -17.02
C ILE A 55 16.13 -18.67 -16.64
N ALA A 56 17.47 -18.67 -16.55
CA ALA A 56 18.23 -17.46 -16.22
C ALA A 56 18.01 -16.34 -17.25
N LEU A 57 17.97 -16.67 -18.54
CA LEU A 57 17.69 -15.73 -19.61
C LEU A 57 16.26 -15.18 -19.52
N GLN A 58 15.27 -16.02 -19.20
CA GLN A 58 13.89 -15.59 -19.00
C GLN A 58 13.79 -14.58 -17.84
N HIS A 59 14.42 -14.88 -16.69
CA HIS A 59 14.44 -13.94 -15.56
C HIS A 59 15.19 -12.66 -15.89
N ALA A 60 16.31 -12.75 -16.62
CA ALA A 60 17.05 -11.57 -17.05
C ALA A 60 16.19 -10.66 -17.95
N GLN A 61 15.42 -11.24 -18.87
CA GLN A 61 14.48 -10.48 -19.71
C GLN A 61 13.37 -9.84 -18.88
N GLN A 62 12.78 -10.55 -17.92
CA GLN A 62 11.75 -10.01 -17.04
C GLN A 62 12.29 -8.80 -16.24
N ILE A 63 13.48 -8.93 -15.65
CA ILE A 63 14.13 -7.83 -14.93
C ILE A 63 14.40 -6.65 -15.86
N GLN A 64 14.82 -6.91 -17.10
CA GLN A 64 15.05 -5.84 -18.07
C GLN A 64 13.74 -5.11 -18.39
N THR A 65 12.65 -5.83 -18.64
CA THR A 65 11.34 -5.20 -18.90
C THR A 65 10.84 -4.37 -17.72
N GLN A 66 11.12 -4.79 -16.48
CA GLN A 66 10.81 -3.99 -15.29
C GLN A 66 11.61 -2.69 -15.29
N LYS A 67 12.93 -2.75 -15.54
CA LYS A 67 13.79 -1.57 -15.58
C LYS A 67 13.38 -0.60 -16.69
N ASP A 68 13.10 -1.12 -17.89
CA ASP A 68 12.66 -0.30 -19.02
C ASP A 68 11.35 0.44 -18.68
N ALA A 69 10.44 -0.22 -17.96
CA ALA A 69 9.21 0.40 -17.47
C ALA A 69 9.44 1.46 -16.39
N GLU A 70 10.35 1.22 -15.44
CA GLU A 70 10.74 2.20 -14.42
C GLU A 70 11.39 3.44 -15.06
N ASP A 71 12.23 3.25 -16.09
CA ASP A 71 12.83 4.34 -16.86
C ASP A 71 11.77 5.19 -17.58
N VAL A 72 10.74 4.56 -18.15
CA VAL A 72 9.61 5.28 -18.76
C VAL A 72 8.87 6.14 -17.73
N ILE A 73 8.59 5.59 -16.53
CA ILE A 73 7.93 6.34 -15.45
C ILE A 73 8.78 7.54 -15.03
N LEU A 74 10.09 7.36 -14.87
CA LEU A 74 11.00 8.44 -14.51
C LEU A 74 11.02 9.55 -15.57
N ASN A 75 11.11 9.20 -16.84
CA ASN A 75 11.06 10.17 -17.95
C ASN A 75 9.75 10.95 -17.95
N HIS A 76 8.63 10.28 -17.70
CA HIS A 76 7.34 10.96 -17.56
C HIS A 76 7.28 11.88 -16.34
N ILE A 77 7.89 11.52 -15.20
CA ILE A 77 7.98 12.44 -14.06
C ILE A 77 8.68 13.73 -14.51
N LEU A 78 9.84 13.63 -15.16
CA LEU A 78 10.59 14.79 -15.67
C LEU A 78 9.75 15.64 -16.63
N ASP A 79 9.10 15.01 -17.60
CA ASP A 79 8.21 15.69 -18.57
C ASP A 79 7.03 16.43 -17.94
N LEU A 80 6.56 15.94 -16.78
CA LEU A 80 5.44 16.50 -16.03
C LEU A 80 5.85 17.58 -15.04
N LEU A 81 7.15 17.70 -14.70
CA LEU A 81 7.66 18.83 -13.91
C LEU A 81 7.57 20.13 -14.70
N ASP A 82 7.76 20.08 -16.01
CA ASP A 82 7.68 21.23 -16.91
C ASP A 82 6.25 21.74 -17.16
N LEU A 83 5.23 20.98 -16.72
CA LEU A 83 3.84 21.41 -16.80
C LEU A 83 3.44 22.32 -15.62
N PRO A 84 2.51 23.27 -15.83
CA PRO A 84 1.87 23.60 -17.11
C PRO A 84 2.77 24.46 -18.02
N SER A 85 2.56 24.35 -19.33
CA SER A 85 3.37 25.06 -20.34
C SER A 85 3.20 26.58 -20.26
N SER A 86 2.06 27.05 -19.74
CA SER A 86 1.79 28.48 -19.52
C SER A 86 1.77 28.85 -18.04
N PRO A 87 2.50 29.91 -17.61
CA PRO A 87 2.57 30.32 -16.20
C PRO A 87 1.27 30.92 -15.66
N SER A 88 0.35 31.30 -16.55
CA SER A 88 -0.98 31.83 -16.21
C SER A 88 -2.11 30.80 -16.36
N ALA A 89 -1.78 29.51 -16.55
CA ALA A 89 -2.77 28.44 -16.66
C ALA A 89 -3.71 28.42 -15.45
N ASN A 90 -5.00 28.27 -15.70
CA ASN A 90 -5.99 28.09 -14.65
C ASN A 90 -6.06 26.61 -14.25
N PRO A 91 -5.80 26.23 -12.99
CA PRO A 91 -5.83 24.82 -12.57
C PRO A 91 -7.19 24.15 -12.70
N ALA A 92 -8.30 24.90 -12.71
CA ALA A 92 -9.64 24.34 -12.88
C ALA A 92 -10.02 24.11 -14.35
N THR A 93 -9.35 24.82 -15.26
CA THR A 93 -9.57 24.76 -16.71
C THR A 93 -8.20 24.80 -17.39
N PRO A 94 -7.43 23.70 -17.27
CA PRO A 94 -6.11 23.59 -17.87
C PRO A 94 -6.20 23.59 -19.40
N ASP A 95 -5.07 23.83 -20.06
CA ASP A 95 -4.99 23.71 -21.51
C ASP A 95 -5.19 22.26 -21.96
N ILE A 96 -5.75 22.08 -23.15
CA ILE A 96 -6.11 20.77 -23.71
C ILE A 96 -4.85 19.95 -24.00
N GLU A 97 -3.81 20.60 -24.53
CA GLU A 97 -2.53 19.94 -24.83
C GLU A 97 -1.85 19.44 -23.55
N ASP A 98 -1.71 20.30 -22.54
CA ASP A 98 -1.18 19.95 -21.23
C ASP A 98 -1.99 18.83 -20.57
N THR A 99 -3.32 18.86 -20.71
CA THR A 99 -4.22 17.83 -20.16
C THR A 99 -4.00 16.47 -20.84
N ASN A 100 -3.85 16.45 -22.16
CA ASN A 100 -3.62 15.21 -22.89
C ASN A 100 -2.24 14.63 -22.58
N LYS A 101 -1.19 15.48 -22.55
CA LYS A 101 0.16 15.07 -22.13
C LYS A 101 0.13 14.48 -20.72
N PHE A 102 -0.55 15.17 -19.79
CA PHE A 102 -0.69 14.73 -18.41
C PHE A 102 -1.41 13.38 -18.29
N LYS A 103 -2.57 13.22 -18.94
CA LYS A 103 -3.33 11.96 -18.89
C LYS A 103 -2.55 10.79 -19.50
N GLY A 104 -1.90 11.00 -20.65
CA GLY A 104 -1.09 9.97 -21.30
C GLY A 104 0.11 9.53 -20.45
N ALA A 105 0.83 10.49 -19.87
CA ALA A 105 2.00 10.23 -19.04
C ALA A 105 1.68 9.49 -17.73
N LEU A 106 0.46 9.65 -17.20
CA LEU A 106 0.02 8.97 -15.98
C LEU A 106 -0.43 7.52 -16.19
N ILE A 107 -0.57 7.05 -17.44
CA ILE A 107 -1.00 5.66 -17.71
C ILE A 107 -0.14 4.64 -16.97
N PRO A 108 1.21 4.66 -17.03
CA PRO A 108 2.05 3.68 -16.32
C PRO A 108 2.15 3.92 -14.81
N PHE A 109 1.64 5.03 -14.27
CA PHE A 109 1.88 5.41 -12.87
C PHE A 109 1.13 4.52 -11.90
N ARG A 110 1.74 4.29 -10.73
CA ARG A 110 1.05 3.89 -9.50
C ARG A 110 0.78 5.11 -8.62
N PRO A 111 -0.08 4.98 -7.59
CA PRO A 111 -0.25 6.04 -6.59
C PRO A 111 1.07 6.50 -5.95
N SER A 112 2.02 5.59 -5.71
CA SER A 112 3.35 5.93 -5.18
C SER A 112 4.18 6.79 -6.13
N ASP A 113 4.13 6.48 -7.43
CA ASP A 113 4.89 7.21 -8.44
C ASP A 113 4.30 8.63 -8.63
N TYR A 114 2.98 8.76 -8.48
CA TYR A 114 2.31 10.06 -8.42
C TYR A 114 2.64 10.85 -7.14
N ASP A 115 2.77 10.17 -6.00
CA ASP A 115 3.24 10.79 -4.75
C ASP A 115 4.68 11.31 -4.91
N ASN A 116 5.55 10.57 -5.62
CA ASN A 116 6.91 11.03 -5.96
C ASN A 116 6.88 12.27 -6.87
N LEU A 117 6.03 12.30 -7.91
CA LEU A 117 5.85 13.48 -8.75
C LEU A 117 5.42 14.72 -7.93
N ILE A 118 4.53 14.54 -6.95
CA ILE A 118 4.13 15.62 -6.05
C ILE A 118 5.32 16.15 -5.25
N LEU A 119 6.16 15.25 -4.72
CA LEU A 119 7.37 15.60 -3.97
C LEU A 119 8.37 16.36 -4.84
N GLU A 120 8.66 15.87 -6.04
CA GLU A 120 9.58 16.52 -6.99
C GLU A 120 9.12 17.93 -7.35
N ARG A 121 7.81 18.13 -7.57
CA ARG A 121 7.25 19.47 -7.78
C ARG A 121 7.39 20.37 -6.56
N ASN A 122 7.22 19.82 -5.35
CA ASN A 122 7.37 20.59 -4.12
C ASN A 122 8.83 20.98 -3.87
N TYR A 123 9.81 20.14 -4.22
CA TYR A 123 11.23 20.54 -4.23
C TYR A 123 11.50 21.71 -5.19
N GLY A 124 10.75 21.79 -6.28
CA GLY A 124 10.72 22.93 -7.21
C GLY A 124 9.89 24.14 -6.73
N ASP A 125 9.44 24.19 -5.47
CA ASP A 125 8.54 25.22 -4.92
C ASP A 125 7.17 25.33 -5.63
N LEU A 126 6.78 24.36 -6.45
CA LEU A 126 5.51 24.32 -7.16
C LEU A 126 4.44 23.54 -6.39
N CYS A 127 3.18 23.86 -6.67
CA CYS A 127 2.03 23.09 -6.20
C CYS A 127 2.11 21.65 -6.73
N GLY A 128 1.81 20.68 -5.86
CA GLY A 128 1.85 19.26 -6.21
C GLY A 128 0.86 18.86 -7.29
N TYR A 129 -0.19 19.64 -7.51
CA TYR A 129 -1.07 19.46 -8.67
C TYR A 129 -0.34 19.93 -9.94
N THR A 130 -0.03 18.98 -10.83
CA THR A 130 0.79 19.17 -12.05
C THR A 130 0.34 20.32 -12.94
N LEU A 131 -0.98 20.44 -13.14
CA LEU A 131 -1.57 21.45 -14.01
C LEU A 131 -1.68 22.83 -13.34
N CYS A 132 -1.12 23.01 -12.13
CA CYS A 132 -1.09 24.27 -11.42
C CYS A 132 0.29 24.93 -11.51
N PRO A 133 0.39 26.17 -12.05
CA PRO A 133 1.66 26.90 -12.12
C PRO A 133 2.02 27.58 -10.78
N ARG A 134 1.10 27.58 -9.81
CA ARG A 134 1.27 28.32 -8.55
C ARG A 134 2.22 27.58 -7.62
N LYS A 135 2.92 28.35 -6.78
CA LYS A 135 3.73 27.80 -5.70
C LYS A 135 2.88 27.10 -4.65
N HIS A 136 3.42 26.05 -4.04
CA HIS A 136 2.77 25.43 -2.90
C HIS A 136 2.82 26.37 -1.68
N ARG A 137 1.90 26.18 -0.72
CA ARG A 137 1.86 27.06 0.44
C ARG A 137 3.02 26.74 1.38
N LYS A 138 3.72 27.76 1.86
CA LYS A 138 4.72 27.66 2.94
C LYS A 138 4.12 28.30 4.17
N GLN A 139 3.76 27.51 5.18
CA GLN A 139 3.33 28.05 6.46
C GLN A 139 4.53 28.18 7.38
N LYS A 140 4.54 29.24 8.19
CA LYS A 140 5.54 29.37 9.24
C LYS A 140 5.29 28.25 10.25
N PRO A 141 6.31 27.49 10.68
CA PRO A 141 6.14 26.49 11.72
C PRO A 141 5.49 27.17 12.93
N GLY A 142 4.23 26.81 13.20
CA GLY A 142 3.57 27.28 14.40
C GLY A 142 4.27 26.71 15.64
N ALA A 143 4.11 27.35 16.79
CA ALA A 143 4.67 26.87 18.06
C ALA A 143 4.20 25.45 18.47
N GLY A 144 3.24 24.86 17.75
CA GLY A 144 2.59 23.58 18.03
C GLY A 144 3.08 22.37 17.21
N GLY A 145 4.30 22.38 16.66
CA GLY A 145 4.96 21.14 16.22
C GLY A 145 4.44 20.51 14.93
N GLY A 146 4.10 21.31 13.92
CA GLY A 146 3.85 20.79 12.56
C GLY A 146 2.46 20.21 12.31
N PHE A 147 1.45 20.57 13.10
CA PHE A 147 0.05 20.16 12.87
C PHE A 147 -0.87 21.36 12.62
N GLN A 148 -1.87 21.16 11.76
CA GLN A 148 -2.89 22.16 11.42
C GLN A 148 -4.29 21.65 11.75
N PHE A 149 -5.09 22.52 12.38
CA PHE A 149 -6.52 22.30 12.57
C PHE A 149 -7.28 22.73 11.31
N LYS A 150 -8.00 21.78 10.70
CA LYS A 150 -8.98 22.06 9.65
C LYS A 150 -10.38 22.02 10.25
N TYR A 151 -11.15 23.08 10.00
CA TYR A 151 -12.52 23.20 10.48
C TYR A 151 -13.48 22.87 9.35
N GLY A 152 -14.39 21.92 9.60
CA GLY A 152 -15.46 21.59 8.68
C GLY A 152 -16.56 22.66 8.61
N PRO A 153 -17.60 22.38 7.80
CA PRO A 153 -18.79 23.21 7.71
C PRO A 153 -19.47 23.40 9.08
N LYS A 154 -20.18 24.51 9.25
CA LYS A 154 -21.00 24.71 10.45
C LYS A 154 -22.10 23.65 10.49
N GLY A 155 -22.22 22.94 11.61
CA GLY A 155 -23.12 21.80 11.79
C GLY A 155 -22.48 20.44 11.56
N SER A 156 -21.21 20.34 11.14
CA SER A 156 -20.54 19.05 10.92
C SER A 156 -19.91 18.44 12.18
N GLY A 157 -19.91 19.15 13.31
CA GLY A 157 -19.34 18.65 14.55
C GLY A 157 -20.21 17.56 15.21
N PRO A 158 -19.67 16.87 16.23
CA PRO A 158 -20.36 15.79 16.92
C PRO A 158 -21.79 16.18 17.36
N GLY A 159 -22.78 15.41 16.92
CA GLY A 159 -24.19 15.67 17.21
C GLY A 159 -24.79 16.89 16.50
N GLY A 160 -24.25 17.29 15.35
CA GLY A 160 -24.78 18.40 14.54
C GLY A 160 -24.47 19.79 15.11
N ARG A 161 -23.61 19.88 16.14
CA ARG A 161 -23.25 21.12 16.82
C ARG A 161 -21.82 21.53 16.47
N GLY A 162 -21.60 22.83 16.30
CA GLY A 162 -20.26 23.37 16.04
C GLY A 162 -19.71 22.98 14.67
N ARG A 163 -18.39 22.84 14.54
CA ARG A 163 -17.69 22.42 13.32
C ARG A 163 -16.89 21.18 13.65
N SER A 164 -16.77 20.23 12.71
CA SER A 164 -15.78 19.16 12.82
C SER A 164 -14.38 19.78 12.82
N VAL A 165 -13.48 19.18 13.60
CA VAL A 165 -12.08 19.62 13.70
C VAL A 165 -11.22 18.43 13.35
N ASP A 166 -10.51 18.54 12.24
CA ASP A 166 -9.55 17.52 11.80
C ASP A 166 -8.13 18.05 12.04
N ILE A 167 -7.29 17.23 12.66
CA ILE A 167 -5.89 17.54 12.91
C ILE A 167 -5.09 16.90 11.78
N VAL A 168 -4.47 17.73 10.93
CA VAL A 168 -3.74 17.28 9.75
C VAL A 168 -2.27 17.69 9.88
N PRO A 169 -1.30 16.81 9.61
CA PRO A 169 0.11 17.18 9.53
C PRO A 169 0.32 18.31 8.52
N GLN A 170 1.15 19.30 8.88
CA GLN A 170 1.47 20.46 8.08
C GLN A 170 2.03 20.04 6.71
N ASP A 171 2.92 19.05 6.70
CA ASP A 171 3.52 18.49 5.48
C ASP A 171 2.48 18.04 4.45
N GLN A 172 1.31 17.56 4.87
CA GLN A 172 0.26 17.13 3.92
C GLN A 172 -0.52 18.30 3.32
N VAL A 173 -0.60 19.43 4.03
CA VAL A 173 -1.29 20.64 3.57
C VAL A 173 -0.36 21.52 2.73
N GLU A 174 0.93 21.51 3.06
CA GLU A 174 1.95 22.31 2.39
C GLU A 174 2.25 21.86 0.97
N LYS A 175 1.93 20.61 0.58
CA LYS A 175 2.08 20.13 -0.81
C LYS A 175 1.28 20.93 -1.84
N TRP A 176 0.30 21.72 -1.41
CA TRP A 176 -0.71 22.33 -2.28
C TRP A 176 -0.82 23.84 -2.09
N CYS A 177 -1.08 24.57 -3.17
CA CYS A 177 -1.39 26.01 -3.09
C CYS A 177 -2.78 26.29 -2.49
N SER A 178 -3.71 25.33 -2.58
CA SER A 178 -5.12 25.47 -2.16
C SER A 178 -5.76 24.10 -1.94
N ASP A 179 -6.82 24.04 -1.13
CA ASP A 179 -7.51 22.78 -0.84
C ASP A 179 -8.23 22.23 -2.08
N ALA A 180 -8.65 23.11 -3.00
CA ALA A 180 -9.19 22.69 -4.29
C ALA A 180 -8.15 21.98 -5.17
N CYS A 181 -6.87 22.38 -5.11
CA CYS A 181 -5.81 21.67 -5.83
C CYS A 181 -5.47 20.33 -5.17
N ALA A 182 -5.55 20.26 -3.83
CA ALA A 182 -5.44 18.99 -3.12
C ALA A 182 -6.54 18.02 -3.55
N GLU A 183 -7.80 18.49 -3.62
CA GLU A 183 -8.93 17.68 -4.07
C GLU A 183 -8.73 17.16 -5.50
N ARG A 184 -8.32 18.02 -6.45
CA ARG A 184 -8.02 17.62 -7.84
C ARG A 184 -6.93 16.55 -7.91
N ALA A 185 -5.83 16.77 -7.19
CA ALA A 185 -4.71 15.84 -7.20
C ALA A 185 -5.08 14.49 -6.56
N LEU A 186 -5.83 14.50 -5.45
CA LEU A 186 -6.31 13.29 -4.80
C LEU A 186 -7.33 12.53 -5.67
N TRP A 187 -8.19 13.26 -6.39
CA TRP A 187 -9.11 12.65 -7.35
C TRP A 187 -8.38 11.85 -8.43
N ILE A 188 -7.25 12.36 -8.92
CA ILE A 188 -6.40 11.66 -9.88
C ILE A 188 -5.74 10.45 -9.23
N ARG A 189 -5.15 10.62 -8.04
CA ARG A 189 -4.45 9.54 -7.30
C ARG A 189 -5.31 8.29 -7.12
N VAL A 190 -6.60 8.46 -6.82
CA VAL A 190 -7.54 7.34 -6.58
C VAL A 190 -7.90 6.58 -7.86
N GLN A 191 -7.71 7.18 -9.04
CA GLN A 191 -7.98 6.53 -10.33
C GLN A 191 -6.81 5.68 -10.84
N LEU A 192 -5.62 5.84 -10.26
CA LEU A 192 -4.41 5.10 -10.65
C LEU A 192 -4.48 3.65 -10.14
N SER A 193 -3.89 2.73 -10.89
CA SER A 193 -3.78 1.33 -10.51
C SER A 193 -2.59 1.11 -9.54
N GLU A 194 -2.79 0.30 -8.51
CA GLU A 194 -1.73 -0.08 -7.57
C GLU A 194 -0.72 -1.08 -8.17
N GLU A 195 -1.17 -1.85 -9.17
CA GLU A 195 -0.34 -2.82 -9.90
C GLU A 195 0.72 -2.11 -10.76
N PRO A 196 1.99 -2.56 -10.71
CA PRO A 196 3.04 -1.98 -11.54
C PRO A 196 2.81 -2.31 -13.02
N VAL A 197 3.26 -1.41 -13.90
CA VAL A 197 2.93 -1.49 -15.33
C VAL A 197 3.39 -2.78 -16.01
N TRP A 198 4.50 -3.38 -15.58
CA TRP A 198 5.01 -4.64 -16.14
C TRP A 198 4.21 -5.89 -15.72
N GLU A 199 3.35 -5.79 -14.69
CA GLU A 199 2.45 -6.87 -14.27
C GLU A 199 1.04 -6.74 -14.86
N ARG A 200 0.67 -5.53 -15.31
CA ARG A 200 -0.66 -5.24 -15.83
C ARG A 200 -0.97 -6.09 -17.05
N ARG A 201 -1.96 -6.96 -16.90
CA ARG A 201 -2.57 -7.66 -18.02
C ARG A 201 -3.47 -6.71 -18.80
N GLY A 202 -3.58 -6.93 -20.11
CA GLY A 202 -4.28 -6.02 -21.04
C GLY A 202 -5.79 -5.84 -20.79
N ASP A 203 -6.36 -6.57 -19.84
CA ASP A 203 -7.74 -6.46 -19.37
C ASP A 203 -7.93 -5.42 -18.24
N ASN A 204 -6.85 -5.00 -17.57
CA ASN A 204 -6.94 -4.01 -16.50
C ASN A 204 -7.07 -2.59 -17.07
N THR A 205 -8.31 -2.11 -17.19
CA THR A 205 -8.60 -0.74 -17.64
C THR A 205 -8.39 0.32 -16.55
N ARG A 206 -8.13 -0.07 -15.28
CA ARG A 206 -7.83 0.89 -14.21
C ARG A 206 -6.52 1.61 -14.51
N GLY A 207 -6.50 2.93 -14.31
CA GLY A 207 -5.34 3.77 -14.64
C GLY A 207 -5.22 4.19 -16.11
N THR A 208 -5.99 3.60 -17.04
CA THR A 208 -5.92 3.95 -18.48
C THR A 208 -6.82 5.14 -18.85
N ASN A 209 -7.98 5.27 -18.19
CA ASN A 209 -8.98 6.30 -18.47
C ASN A 209 -9.05 7.29 -17.30
N ILE A 210 -8.11 8.24 -17.28
CA ILE A 210 -8.02 9.24 -16.22
C ILE A 210 -8.96 10.41 -16.53
N LEU A 211 -9.89 10.71 -15.61
CA LEU A 211 -10.80 11.83 -15.69
C LEU A 211 -10.41 12.92 -14.70
N LEU A 212 -10.35 14.17 -15.16
CA LEU A 212 -10.15 15.30 -14.26
C LEU A 212 -11.41 15.57 -13.43
N LEU A 213 -11.23 16.20 -12.27
CA LEU A 213 -12.32 16.46 -11.34
C LEU A 213 -13.41 17.35 -11.97
N GLU A 214 -13.03 18.41 -12.66
CA GLU A 214 -13.96 19.30 -13.36
C GLU A 214 -14.68 18.61 -14.52
N GLU A 215 -14.00 17.73 -15.25
CA GLU A 215 -14.63 16.91 -16.30
C GLU A 215 -15.66 15.95 -15.70
N ALA A 216 -15.35 15.32 -14.57
CA ALA A 216 -16.27 14.46 -13.85
C ALA A 216 -17.48 15.25 -13.32
N ARG A 217 -17.26 16.47 -12.79
CA ARG A 217 -18.35 17.37 -12.37
C ARG A 217 -19.22 17.80 -13.54
N ALA A 218 -18.63 18.18 -14.69
CA ALA A 218 -19.37 18.54 -15.88
C ALA A 218 -20.21 17.38 -16.43
N LYS A 219 -19.66 16.16 -16.46
CA LYS A 219 -20.40 14.95 -16.85
C LYS A 219 -21.60 14.68 -15.94
N ARG A 220 -21.49 14.91 -14.62
CA ARG A 220 -22.62 14.76 -13.68
C ARG A 220 -23.72 15.80 -13.89
N LEU A 221 -23.37 17.01 -14.31
CA LEU A 221 -24.36 18.07 -14.60
C LEU A 221 -25.07 17.84 -15.94
N LEU A 222 -24.38 17.22 -16.90
CA LEU A 222 -24.93 16.84 -18.22
C LEU A 222 -25.69 15.52 -18.19
N ALA A 223 -25.42 14.66 -17.19
CA ALA A 223 -26.25 13.50 -16.94
C ALA A 223 -27.67 14.01 -16.60
N PRO A 224 -28.72 13.50 -17.27
CA PRO A 224 -30.08 13.86 -16.89
C PRO A 224 -30.20 13.59 -15.40
N ALA A 225 -30.74 14.54 -14.65
CA ALA A 225 -30.99 14.40 -13.22
C ALA A 225 -31.83 13.14 -13.03
N ALA A 226 -31.18 12.01 -12.78
CA ALA A 226 -31.80 10.82 -12.27
C ALA A 226 -32.24 11.24 -10.87
N THR A 227 -33.47 11.73 -10.81
CA THR A 227 -34.30 11.72 -9.61
C THR A 227 -33.94 10.47 -8.85
N GLY A 228 -33.40 10.64 -7.64
CA GLY A 228 -32.95 9.56 -6.78
C GLY A 228 -34.09 8.63 -6.44
N THR A 229 -34.42 7.73 -7.36
CA THR A 229 -35.27 6.59 -7.12
C THR A 229 -34.34 5.42 -6.89
N VAL A 230 -34.68 4.63 -5.86
CA VAL A 230 -33.96 3.43 -5.44
C VAL A 230 -33.74 2.46 -6.62
N SER A 231 -34.53 2.54 -7.68
CA SER A 231 -34.33 1.76 -8.91
C SER A 231 -33.02 2.03 -9.63
N ALA A 232 -32.54 3.28 -9.73
CA ALA A 232 -31.31 3.59 -10.46
C ALA A 232 -30.06 3.06 -9.74
N VAL A 233 -30.06 3.05 -8.40
CA VAL A 233 -28.99 2.42 -7.60
C VAL A 233 -29.09 0.89 -7.61
N VAL A 234 -30.29 0.32 -7.76
CA VAL A 234 -30.45 -1.13 -7.95
C VAL A 234 -29.97 -1.56 -9.34
N ASP A 235 -30.22 -0.77 -10.38
CA ASP A 235 -29.76 -1.06 -11.74
C ASP A 235 -28.22 -0.98 -11.85
N ASP A 236 -27.58 -0.03 -11.17
CA ASP A 236 -26.11 0.05 -11.13
C ASP A 236 -25.48 -1.09 -10.31
N LEU A 237 -26.14 -1.55 -9.23
CA LEU A 237 -25.75 -2.75 -8.48
C LEU A 237 -25.94 -4.05 -9.27
N ASN A 238 -26.99 -4.12 -10.09
CA ASN A 238 -27.22 -5.23 -11.02
C ASN A 238 -26.12 -5.27 -12.10
N ASN A 239 -25.70 -4.10 -12.60
CA ASN A 239 -24.65 -3.99 -13.61
C ASN A 239 -23.25 -4.35 -13.07
N LEU A 240 -23.00 -4.12 -11.77
CA LEU A 240 -21.80 -4.59 -11.07
C LEU A 240 -21.82 -6.09 -10.73
N MET A 241 -22.79 -6.87 -11.25
CA MET A 241 -22.95 -8.32 -11.04
C MET A 241 -23.00 -8.79 -9.56
N LEU A 242 -23.06 -7.87 -8.59
CA LEU A 242 -23.18 -8.19 -7.16
C LEU A 242 -24.53 -8.83 -6.81
N ALA A 243 -25.54 -8.57 -7.63
CA ALA A 243 -26.90 -9.09 -7.47
C ALA A 243 -27.16 -10.36 -8.29
N ASN A 244 -26.13 -11.05 -8.82
CA ASN A 244 -26.36 -12.33 -9.48
C ASN A 244 -26.36 -13.47 -8.43
N PRO A 245 -27.55 -13.92 -7.97
CA PRO A 245 -27.63 -14.90 -6.89
C PRO A 245 -26.94 -16.22 -7.26
N ASP A 246 -26.88 -16.54 -8.55
CA ASP A 246 -26.28 -17.79 -9.05
C ASP A 246 -24.76 -17.79 -8.85
N ARG A 247 -24.08 -16.68 -9.13
CA ARG A 247 -22.62 -16.55 -8.93
C ARG A 247 -22.23 -16.54 -7.46
N SER A 248 -23.04 -15.89 -6.62
CA SER A 248 -22.83 -15.91 -5.17
C SER A 248 -22.99 -17.30 -4.56
N ARG A 249 -23.90 -18.11 -5.14
CA ARG A 249 -24.16 -19.49 -4.74
C ARG A 249 -23.08 -20.45 -5.22
N GLU A 250 -22.55 -20.29 -6.43
CA GLU A 250 -21.40 -21.06 -6.92
C GLU A 250 -20.17 -20.86 -6.03
N LEU A 251 -19.83 -19.60 -5.71
CA LEU A 251 -18.70 -19.26 -4.83
C LEU A 251 -18.89 -19.72 -3.37
N ALA A 252 -20.13 -19.89 -2.93
CA ALA A 252 -20.45 -20.45 -1.61
C ALA A 252 -20.27 -21.98 -1.61
N VAL A 253 -20.67 -22.65 -2.69
CA VAL A 253 -20.43 -24.09 -2.88
C VAL A 253 -18.93 -24.40 -2.98
N GLU A 254 -18.14 -23.58 -3.70
CA GLU A 254 -16.68 -23.73 -3.76
C GLU A 254 -16.00 -23.58 -2.38
N ARG A 255 -16.60 -22.80 -1.48
CA ARG A 255 -16.13 -22.63 -0.10
C ARG A 255 -16.63 -23.71 0.87
N GLY A 256 -17.45 -24.64 0.41
CA GLY A 256 -18.03 -25.71 1.24
C GLY A 256 -19.23 -25.26 2.08
N ASP A 257 -19.82 -24.09 1.80
CA ASP A 257 -21.04 -23.63 2.48
C ASP A 257 -22.27 -24.39 1.92
N THR A 258 -22.60 -25.52 2.54
CA THR A 258 -23.75 -26.36 2.13
C THR A 258 -25.07 -25.99 2.81
N SER A 259 -25.10 -24.96 3.66
CA SER A 259 -26.30 -24.61 4.43
C SER A 259 -27.18 -23.60 3.69
N SER A 260 -28.48 -23.90 3.61
CA SER A 260 -29.46 -22.96 3.05
C SER A 260 -29.57 -21.75 3.97
N VAL A 261 -29.23 -20.56 3.44
CA VAL A 261 -29.35 -19.30 4.17
C VAL A 261 -30.81 -19.11 4.60
N ASN A 262 -31.05 -19.14 5.91
CA ASN A 262 -32.36 -18.91 6.49
C ASN A 262 -32.76 -17.44 6.21
N ARG A 263 -33.86 -17.21 5.49
CA ARG A 263 -34.27 -15.90 4.93
C ARG A 263 -34.50 -14.80 5.98
N ASN A 264 -34.48 -15.14 7.27
CA ASN A 264 -34.72 -14.21 8.37
C ASN A 264 -33.44 -13.70 9.06
N GLY A 265 -32.25 -14.05 8.58
CA GLY A 265 -30.97 -13.38 8.92
C GLY A 265 -30.60 -13.34 10.41
N ARG A 266 -31.26 -14.13 11.26
CA ARG A 266 -31.02 -14.15 12.71
C ARG A 266 -30.86 -15.60 13.16
N VAL A 267 -29.61 -15.96 13.46
CA VAL A 267 -29.28 -17.18 14.19
C VAL A 267 -29.55 -16.90 15.67
N PRO A 268 -30.38 -17.70 16.38
CA PRO A 268 -30.52 -17.57 17.82
C PRO A 268 -29.22 -18.06 18.47
N ILE A 269 -28.38 -17.12 18.90
CA ILE A 269 -27.16 -17.43 19.65
C ILE A 269 -27.51 -17.35 21.13
N THR A 270 -27.53 -18.51 21.80
CA THR A 270 -27.63 -18.56 23.26
C THR A 270 -26.23 -18.40 23.85
N LEU A 271 -25.90 -17.19 24.28
CA LEU A 271 -24.65 -16.90 24.97
C LEU A 271 -24.75 -17.44 26.41
N GLN A 272 -24.12 -18.59 26.67
CA GLN A 272 -23.78 -19.00 28.03
C GLN A 272 -22.39 -18.48 28.37
N GLU A 273 -22.28 -17.73 29.46
CA GLU A 273 -21.00 -17.32 30.02
C GLU A 273 -20.27 -18.56 30.55
N ASN A 274 -19.12 -18.87 29.95
CA ASN A 274 -18.29 -19.96 30.41
C ASN A 274 -17.53 -19.51 31.67
N ALA A 275 -18.03 -19.88 32.85
CA ALA A 275 -17.34 -19.67 34.12
C ALA A 275 -16.14 -20.63 34.24
N GLY A 276 -15.11 -20.40 33.42
CA GLY A 276 -13.85 -21.12 33.47
C GLY A 276 -13.15 -20.89 34.81
N LYS A 277 -13.20 -21.90 35.69
CA LYS A 277 -12.45 -21.92 36.96
C LYS A 277 -10.96 -22.23 36.74
N GLN A 278 -10.31 -21.57 35.79
CA GLN A 278 -8.86 -21.66 35.67
C GLN A 278 -8.26 -20.26 35.59
N ARG A 279 -7.43 -19.97 36.59
CA ARG A 279 -6.62 -18.76 36.65
C ARG A 279 -5.63 -18.83 35.48
N ALA A 280 -5.55 -17.78 34.67
CA ALA A 280 -4.60 -17.71 33.58
C ALA A 280 -3.17 -17.94 34.13
N GLU A 281 -2.54 -19.02 33.68
CA GLU A 281 -1.16 -19.36 34.01
C GLU A 281 -0.25 -18.87 32.89
N ALA A 282 0.93 -18.34 33.26
CA ALA A 282 1.90 -17.89 32.26
C ALA A 282 2.38 -19.10 31.44
N PRO A 283 2.58 -18.95 30.12
CA PRO A 283 3.08 -20.03 29.29
C PRO A 283 4.45 -20.49 29.82
N GLN A 284 4.55 -21.79 30.13
CA GLN A 284 5.77 -22.42 30.58
C GLN A 284 6.51 -22.99 29.37
N MET A 285 7.84 -22.77 29.32
CA MET A 285 8.72 -23.35 28.30
C MET A 285 8.59 -24.87 28.32
N ARG A 286 8.23 -25.48 27.18
CA ARG A 286 8.21 -26.93 27.06
C ARG A 286 9.65 -27.44 26.85
N PRO A 287 10.00 -28.65 27.31
CA PRO A 287 11.33 -29.22 27.09
C PRO A 287 11.75 -29.24 25.62
N ASP A 288 10.78 -29.41 24.71
CA ASP A 288 11.00 -29.52 23.26
C ASP A 288 11.25 -28.16 22.57
N ASP A 289 10.93 -27.04 23.25
CA ASP A 289 11.23 -25.69 22.76
C ASP A 289 12.72 -25.34 22.93
N VAL A 290 13.44 -26.05 23.82
CA VAL A 290 14.86 -25.80 24.13
C VAL A 290 15.78 -26.19 22.96
N THR A 291 15.37 -27.18 22.16
CA THR A 291 16.11 -27.69 20.99
C THR A 291 15.70 -27.06 19.67
N GLY A 292 14.78 -26.08 19.67
CA GLY A 292 14.40 -25.32 18.47
C GLY A 292 13.54 -26.08 17.46
N GLY A 293 12.83 -27.14 17.88
CA GLY A 293 11.98 -27.97 17.01
C GLY A 293 10.51 -27.50 16.90
N SER A 294 10.14 -26.45 17.63
CA SER A 294 8.76 -25.94 17.75
C SER A 294 8.67 -24.57 17.09
N ILE A 295 7.80 -24.44 16.08
CA ILE A 295 7.45 -23.15 15.48
C ILE A 295 6.05 -22.80 16.00
N GLU A 296 5.96 -21.71 16.77
CA GLU A 296 4.68 -21.18 17.27
C GLU A 296 3.83 -22.19 18.08
N GLY A 297 4.50 -23.12 18.78
CA GLY A 297 3.84 -24.15 19.59
C GLY A 297 3.37 -25.38 18.81
N TYR A 298 3.65 -25.43 17.50
CA TYR A 298 3.47 -26.61 16.68
C TYR A 298 4.79 -27.39 16.57
N VAL A 299 4.76 -28.65 16.99
CA VAL A 299 5.87 -29.59 16.84
C VAL A 299 5.58 -30.47 15.62
N PRO A 300 6.36 -30.39 14.54
CA PRO A 300 6.19 -31.26 13.38
C PRO A 300 6.28 -32.72 13.81
N ARG A 301 5.28 -33.53 13.43
CA ARG A 301 5.38 -34.98 13.59
C ARG A 301 6.49 -35.45 12.66
N GLN A 302 7.54 -36.06 13.22
CA GLN A 302 8.52 -36.76 12.41
C GLN A 302 7.80 -37.94 11.77
N ASP A 303 7.62 -37.90 10.46
CA ASP A 303 7.23 -39.08 9.70
C ASP A 303 8.27 -40.16 10.00
N ARG A 304 7.81 -41.32 10.48
CA ARG A 304 8.66 -42.48 10.67
C ARG A 304 9.35 -42.76 9.34
N ALA A 305 10.65 -43.02 9.40
CA ALA A 305 11.38 -43.54 8.26
C ALA A 305 10.60 -44.74 7.72
N VAL A 306 10.25 -44.64 6.43
CA VAL A 306 9.77 -45.77 5.66
C VAL A 306 10.99 -46.66 5.49
N ASP A 307 10.98 -47.83 6.14
CA ASP A 307 11.99 -48.85 5.92
C ASP A 307 11.97 -49.26 4.43
N GLU A 308 13.09 -49.76 3.88
CA GLU A 308 13.29 -50.02 2.44
C GLU A 308 12.32 -51.05 1.79
N ASP A 309 11.31 -51.51 2.52
CA ASP A 309 10.41 -52.59 2.12
C ASP A 309 8.96 -52.12 1.82
N GLY A 310 8.60 -50.86 2.10
CA GLY A 310 7.38 -50.24 1.54
C GLY A 310 6.02 -50.77 2.03
N ASP A 311 5.94 -51.50 3.14
CA ASP A 311 4.66 -51.96 3.72
C ASP A 311 4.21 -51.08 4.90
N ILE A 312 3.03 -50.48 4.76
CA ILE A 312 2.37 -49.68 5.80
C ILE A 312 1.46 -50.62 6.61
N ASP A 313 1.79 -50.86 7.88
CA ASP A 313 0.96 -51.66 8.79
C ASP A 313 -0.42 -51.01 8.99
N LEU A 314 -1.42 -51.56 8.30
CA LEU A 314 -2.82 -51.11 8.27
C LEU A 314 -3.62 -51.43 9.55
N PHE A 315 -2.99 -51.71 10.69
CA PHE A 315 -3.71 -52.23 11.87
C PHE A 315 -3.88 -51.31 13.07
N ASP A 316 -3.44 -50.05 13.03
CA ASP A 316 -3.57 -49.11 14.17
C ASP A 316 -4.47 -47.90 13.91
N GLN A 317 -5.48 -48.03 13.05
CA GLN A 317 -6.49 -46.98 12.83
C GLN A 317 -7.91 -47.47 13.20
N ILE A 318 -8.10 -47.79 14.48
CA ILE A 318 -9.41 -47.73 15.18
C ILE A 318 -9.22 -46.94 16.47
#